data_AF-A0A8S0FLH6-F1
#
_entry.id   AF-A0A8S0FLH6-F1
#
_cell.length_a   1.000
_cell.length_b   1.000
_cell.length_c   1.000
_cell.angle_alpha   90.00
_cell.angle_beta   90.00
_cell.angle_gamma   90.00
#
_symmetry.space_group_name_H-M   'P 1'
#
loop_
_entity.id
_entity.type
_entity.pdbx_description
1 polymer ?
#
loop_
_entity_poly.entity_id
_entity_poly.type
_entity_poly.pdbx_seq_one_letter_code
_entity_poly.pdbx_strand_id
1 'polypeptide(L)'
;MKKLLPILIGLSLSGFSSLSQAENLMQVYQQARLSNPELRKSAADRDAAFEKINEARSPLLPQLGLGADYTYSNGYRDANGINSNATSASLQLTQSIFDMSKWRAL
;
A
#
# COMPACT_ATOMS: atom_id res chain seq x y z
N MET A 1 -23.93 -7.00 65.92
CA MET A 1 -23.11 -6.86 64.69
C MET A 1 -23.99 -6.72 63.43
N LYS A 2 -24.91 -5.73 63.35
CA LYS A 2 -25.87 -5.62 62.21
C LYS A 2 -25.92 -4.24 61.53
N LYS A 3 -25.04 -3.30 61.89
CA LYS A 3 -25.05 -1.91 61.35
C LYS A 3 -23.90 -1.59 60.38
N LEU A 4 -23.02 -2.55 60.09
CA LEU A 4 -21.86 -2.36 59.21
C LEU A 4 -22.17 -2.67 57.73
N LEU A 5 -23.21 -3.47 57.47
CA LEU A 5 -23.66 -3.84 56.13
C LEU A 5 -24.11 -2.64 55.28
N PRO A 6 -24.91 -1.67 55.78
CA PRO A 6 -25.32 -0.51 54.96
C PRO A 6 -24.16 0.45 54.65
N ILE A 7 -23.14 0.53 55.51
CA ILE A 7 -21.96 1.36 55.26
C ILE A 7 -21.09 0.73 54.16
N LEU A 8 -20.94 -0.59 54.17
CA LEU A 8 -20.16 -1.30 53.16
C LEU A 8 -20.80 -1.23 51.76
N ILE A 9 -22.13 -1.25 51.70
CA ILE A 9 -22.90 -1.09 50.46
C ILE A 9 -22.91 0.38 50.00
N GLY A 10 -22.99 1.34 50.92
CA GLY A 10 -22.89 2.77 50.59
C GLY A 10 -21.50 3.16 50.06
N LEU A 11 -20.44 2.55 50.60
CA LEU A 11 -19.06 2.79 50.17
C LEU A 11 -18.75 2.11 48.82
N SER A 12 -19.32 0.93 48.56
CA SER A 12 -19.15 0.26 47.26
C SER A 12 -19.87 1.04 46.15
N LEU A 13 -21.08 1.53 46.41
CA LEU A 13 -21.85 2.25 45.38
C LEU A 13 -21.28 3.65 45.06
N SER A 14 -20.64 4.32 46.01
CA SER A 14 -19.98 5.61 45.79
C SER A 14 -18.58 5.48 45.15
N GLY A 15 -17.94 4.31 45.23
CA GLY A 15 -16.68 3.99 44.55
C GLY A 15 -16.83 3.67 43.06
N PHE A 16 -18.02 3.26 42.59
CA PHE A 16 -18.29 2.99 41.17
C PHE A 16 -18.80 4.22 40.41
N SER A 17 -19.33 5.24 41.10
CA SER A 17 -19.82 6.47 40.47
C SER A 17 -18.70 7.37 39.90
N SER A 18 -17.45 7.17 40.32
CA SER A 18 -16.28 7.89 39.79
C SER A 18 -15.70 7.28 38.51
N LEU A 19 -16.21 6.12 38.07
CA LEU A 19 -15.92 5.56 36.75
C LEU A 19 -16.85 6.11 35.66
N SER A 20 -17.75 7.03 36.01
CA SER A 20 -18.38 7.93 35.03
C SER A 20 -17.42 9.05 34.62
N GLN A 21 -16.14 8.73 34.41
CA GLN A 21 -15.30 9.54 33.54
C GLN A 21 -15.83 9.28 32.13
N ALA A 22 -16.84 10.07 31.76
CA ALA A 22 -17.03 10.42 30.38
C ALA A 22 -15.65 10.79 29.85
N GLU A 23 -15.07 9.94 29.00
CA GLU A 23 -13.89 10.31 28.24
C GLU A 23 -14.16 11.71 27.72
N ASN A 24 -13.27 12.65 28.07
CA ASN A 24 -13.46 14.05 27.73
C ASN A 24 -13.73 14.10 26.21
N LEU A 25 -14.70 14.90 25.74
CA LEU A 25 -15.05 14.97 24.31
C LEU A 25 -13.79 15.16 23.43
N MET A 26 -12.78 15.84 23.99
CA MET A 26 -11.43 15.98 23.46
C MET A 26 -10.64 14.66 23.34
N GLN A 27 -10.66 13.79 24.36
CA GLN A 27 -10.04 12.46 24.32
C GLN A 27 -10.73 11.54 23.32
N VAL A 28 -12.08 11.52 23.29
CA VAL A 28 -12.84 10.74 22.30
C VAL A 28 -12.52 11.24 20.89
N TYR A 29 -12.41 12.55 20.68
CA TYR A 29 -12.01 13.12 19.39
C TYR A 29 -10.56 12.76 19.00
N GLN A 30 -9.61 12.78 19.93
CA GLN A 30 -8.23 12.37 19.67
C GLN A 30 -8.14 10.88 19.33
N GLN A 31 -8.83 10.03 20.10
CA GLN A 31 -8.93 8.59 19.86
C GLN A 31 -9.58 8.32 18.51
N ALA A 32 -10.71 8.97 18.21
CA ALA A 32 -11.40 8.87 16.93
C ALA A 32 -10.51 9.36 15.79
N ARG A 33 -9.79 10.48 15.91
CA ARG A 33 -8.90 10.94 14.85
C ARG A 33 -7.80 9.93 14.51
N LEU A 34 -7.31 9.17 15.50
CA LEU A 34 -6.27 8.15 15.31
C LEU A 34 -6.81 6.83 14.74
N SER A 35 -8.05 6.46 15.11
CA SER A 35 -8.67 5.19 14.73
C SER A 35 -9.70 5.28 13.60
N ASN A 36 -10.09 6.49 13.18
CA ASN A 36 -11.15 6.69 12.21
C ASN A 36 -10.72 6.11 10.84
N PRO A 37 -11.43 5.09 10.34
CA PRO A 37 -11.09 4.43 9.09
C PRO A 37 -11.33 5.31 7.86
N GLU A 38 -12.27 6.26 7.91
CA GLU A 38 -12.53 7.21 6.81
C GLU A 38 -11.38 8.21 6.66
N LEU A 39 -10.83 8.72 7.78
CA LEU A 39 -9.64 9.58 7.74
C LEU A 39 -8.42 8.83 7.20
N ARG A 40 -8.25 7.57 7.60
CA ARG A 40 -7.17 6.71 7.05
C ARG A 40 -7.38 6.40 5.57
N LYS A 41 -8.63 6.16 5.15
CA LYS A 41 -8.98 5.97 3.74
C LYS A 41 -8.66 7.22 2.93
N SER A 42 -9.09 8.40 3.40
CA SER A 42 -8.80 9.67 2.73
C SER A 42 -7.30 9.95 2.64
N ALA A 43 -6.55 9.65 3.70
CA ALA A 43 -5.09 9.74 3.69
C ALA A 43 -4.46 8.75 2.69
N ALA A 44 -4.92 7.50 2.65
CA ALA A 44 -4.43 6.51 1.70
C ALA A 44 -4.78 6.86 0.25
N ASP A 45 -5.98 7.38 -0.01
CA ASP A 45 -6.40 7.85 -1.34
C ASP A 45 -5.53 9.03 -1.81
N ARG A 46 -5.19 9.95 -0.90
CA ARG A 46 -4.25 11.04 -1.15
C ARG A 46 -2.85 10.49 -1.46
N ASP A 47 -2.33 9.59 -0.65
CA ASP A 47 -0.98 9.04 -0.82
C ASP A 47 -0.87 8.24 -2.12
N ALA A 48 -1.91 7.49 -2.50
CA ALA A 48 -2.01 6.83 -3.79
C ALA A 48 -2.03 7.83 -4.96
N ALA A 49 -2.73 8.96 -4.81
CA ALA A 49 -2.73 10.01 -5.82
C ALA A 49 -1.35 10.64 -5.99
N PHE A 50 -0.60 10.87 -4.90
CA PHE A 50 0.77 11.35 -4.97
C PHE A 50 1.71 10.32 -5.62
N GLU A 51 1.57 9.05 -5.31
CA GLU A 51 2.39 8.01 -5.93
C GLU A 51 2.09 7.86 -7.43
N LYS A 52 0.84 8.06 -7.83
CA LYS A 52 0.46 8.09 -9.24
C LYS A 52 1.16 9.21 -10.03
N ILE A 53 1.53 10.32 -9.38
CA ILE A 53 2.36 11.37 -10.00
C ILE A 53 3.78 10.84 -10.24
N ASN A 54 4.35 10.07 -9.31
CA ASN A 54 5.65 9.43 -9.50
C ASN A 54 5.61 8.42 -10.65
N GLU A 55 4.54 7.63 -10.74
CA GLU A 55 4.30 6.71 -11.87
C GLU A 55 4.19 7.47 -13.19
N ALA A 56 3.41 8.56 -13.26
CA ALA A 56 3.26 9.37 -14.46
C ALA A 56 4.58 10.01 -14.94
N ARG A 57 5.53 10.23 -14.03
CA ARG A 57 6.89 10.69 -14.36
C ARG A 57 7.81 9.58 -14.87
N SER A 58 7.59 8.32 -14.48
CA SER A 58 8.43 7.18 -14.84
C SER A 58 8.73 7.06 -16.35
N PRO A 59 7.76 7.25 -17.28
CA PRO A 59 8.00 7.16 -18.73
C PRO A 59 8.96 8.22 -19.32
N LEU A 60 9.25 9.29 -18.58
CA LEU A 60 10.22 10.33 -18.95
C LEU A 60 11.65 9.97 -18.51
N LEU A 61 11.80 9.06 -17.54
CA LEU A 61 13.09 8.57 -17.06
C LEU A 61 13.61 7.43 -17.94
N PRO A 62 14.93 7.13 -17.90
CA PRO A 62 15.49 6.02 -18.62
C PRO A 62 14.94 4.69 -18.08
N GLN A 63 14.38 3.88 -18.96
CA GLN A 63 13.87 2.55 -18.64
C GLN A 63 14.95 1.51 -18.98
N LEU A 64 15.40 0.75 -17.98
CA LEU A 64 16.38 -0.33 -18.16
C LEU A 64 15.69 -1.68 -17.92
N GLY A 65 15.64 -2.51 -18.96
CA GLY A 65 15.11 -3.87 -18.92
C GLY A 65 16.22 -4.91 -19.08
N LEU A 66 16.02 -6.07 -18.45
CA LEU A 66 16.82 -7.27 -18.65
C LEU A 66 15.90 -8.37 -19.17
N GLY A 67 16.18 -8.86 -20.38
CA GLY A 67 15.50 -9.99 -20.99
C GLY A 67 16.44 -11.19 -21.11
N ALA A 68 15.94 -12.38 -20.82
CA ALA A 68 16.64 -13.63 -21.07
C ALA A 68 15.67 -14.67 -21.61
N ASP A 69 16.08 -15.37 -22.65
CA ASP A 69 15.24 -16.29 -23.40
C ASP A 69 16.01 -17.56 -23.72
N TYR A 70 15.26 -18.66 -23.78
CA TYR A 70 15.76 -19.94 -24.26
C TYR A 70 14.81 -20.44 -25.34
N THR A 71 15.34 -20.63 -26.54
CA THR A 71 14.56 -21.12 -27.69
C THR A 71 15.17 -22.42 -28.18
N TYR A 72 14.35 -23.46 -28.24
CA TYR A 72 14.70 -24.71 -28.90
C TYR A 72 13.92 -24.81 -30.22
N SER A 73 14.62 -25.07 -31.31
CA SER A 73 14.06 -25.23 -32.64
C SER A 73 14.42 -26.60 -33.19
N ASN A 74 13.40 -27.33 -33.65
CA ASN A 74 13.57 -28.58 -34.36
C ASN A 74 13.19 -28.36 -35.83
N GLY A 75 14.16 -28.53 -36.73
CA GLY A 75 13.95 -28.40 -38.16
C GLY A 75 13.09 -29.53 -38.72
N TYR A 76 12.22 -29.21 -39.67
CA TYR A 76 11.37 -30.16 -40.38
C TYR A 76 11.51 -30.03 -41.89
N ARG A 77 11.09 -31.06 -42.64
CA ARG A 77 11.19 -31.15 -44.11
C ARG A 77 12.62 -30.93 -44.61
N ASP A 78 12.90 -29.79 -45.24
CA ASP A 78 14.21 -29.49 -45.84
C ASP A 78 15.31 -29.31 -44.79
N ALA A 79 14.94 -29.01 -43.54
CA ALA A 79 15.86 -28.90 -42.39
C ALA A 79 15.69 -30.07 -41.39
N ASN A 80 15.07 -31.18 -41.80
CA ASN A 80 14.80 -32.33 -40.92
C ASN A 80 16.10 -32.91 -40.32
N GLY A 81 16.13 -33.06 -39.00
CA GLY A 81 17.29 -33.57 -38.26
C GLY A 81 18.26 -32.48 -37.78
N ILE A 82 18.09 -31.23 -38.20
CA ILE A 82 18.82 -30.08 -37.66
C ILE A 82 18.07 -29.54 -36.45
N ASN A 83 18.66 -29.72 -35.28
CA ASN A 83 18.17 -29.17 -34.02
C ASN A 83 19.08 -28.02 -33.60
N SER A 84 18.50 -26.92 -33.14
CA SER A 84 19.25 -25.82 -32.55
C SER A 84 18.63 -25.39 -31.24
N ASN A 85 19.50 -24.98 -30.32
CA ASN A 85 19.13 -24.28 -29.11
C ASN A 85 19.84 -22.93 -29.08
N ALA A 86 19.11 -21.90 -28.68
CA ALA A 86 19.63 -20.57 -28.53
C ALA A 86 19.25 -20.06 -27.15
N THR A 87 20.25 -19.66 -26.38
CA THR A 87 20.08 -18.92 -25.14
C THR A 87 20.50 -17.49 -25.40
N SER A 88 19.60 -16.55 -25.20
CA SER A 88 19.88 -15.12 -25.30
C SER A 88 19.70 -14.46 -23.94
N ALA A 89 20.56 -13.50 -23.64
CA ALA A 89 20.39 -12.56 -22.55
C ALA A 89 20.74 -11.18 -23.06
N SER A 90 19.95 -10.17 -22.69
CA SER A 90 20.05 -8.86 -23.29
C SER A 90 19.61 -7.77 -22.31
N LEU A 91 20.33 -6.65 -22.32
CA LEU A 91 19.97 -5.44 -21.58
C LEU A 91 19.42 -4.41 -22.58
N GLN A 92 18.26 -3.83 -22.28
CA GLN A 92 17.62 -2.80 -23.09
C GLN A 92 17.52 -1.51 -22.29
N LEU A 93 18.14 -0.44 -22.78
CA LEU A 93 17.93 0.90 -22.25
C LEU A 93 17.06 1.71 -23.22
N THR A 94 15.91 2.18 -22.76
CA THR A 94 14.97 3.01 -23.53
C THR A 94 14.84 4.37 -22.86
N GLN A 95 15.22 5.45 -23.55
CA GLN A 95 15.05 6.82 -23.09
C GLN A 95 14.19 7.61 -24.08
N SER A 96 13.18 8.30 -23.55
CA SER A 96 12.41 9.27 -24.34
C SER A 96 13.24 10.52 -24.57
N ILE A 97 13.60 10.84 -25.82
CA ILE A 97 14.30 12.09 -26.14
C ILE A 97 13.30 13.23 -26.35
N PHE A 98 12.21 12.98 -27.07
CA PHE A 98 11.10 13.92 -27.21
C PHE A 98 9.77 13.17 -27.41
N ASP A 99 8.81 13.41 -26.52
CA ASP A 99 7.45 12.87 -26.61
C ASP A 99 6.48 13.75 -25.82
N MET A 100 5.73 14.62 -26.51
CA MET A 100 4.80 15.55 -25.87
C MET A 100 3.64 14.85 -25.15
N SER A 101 3.29 13.62 -25.55
CA SER A 101 2.18 12.89 -24.91
C SER A 101 2.51 12.52 -23.46
N LYS A 102 3.78 12.18 -23.19
CA LYS A 102 4.28 11.88 -21.84
C LYS A 102 4.34 13.10 -20.94
N TRP A 103 4.65 14.28 -21.50
CA TRP A 103 4.61 15.53 -20.75
C TRP A 103 3.19 15.96 -20.39
N ARG A 104 2.20 15.63 -21.23
CA ARG A 104 0.78 15.95 -21.00
C ARG A 104 0.09 15.00 -20.00
N ALA A 105 0.69 13.85 -19.71
CA ALA A 105 0.18 12.87 -18.76
C ALA A 105 0.54 13.21 -17.29
N LEU A 106 1.39 14.22 -17.08
CA LEU A 106 1.69 14.83 -15.78
C LEU A 106 0.59 15.80 -15.36
#